data_AF-A0A0C3PYN6-F1
#
_entry.id   AF-A0A0C3PYN6-F1
#
_cell.length_a   1.000
_cell.length_b   1.000
_cell.length_c   1.000
_cell.angle_alpha   90.00
_cell.angle_beta   90.00
_cell.angle_gamma   90.00
#
_symmetry.space_group_name_H-M   'P 1'
#
loop_
_entity.id
_entity.type
_entity.pdbx_description
1 polymer ?
#
loop_
_entity_poly.entity_id
_entity_poly.type
_entity_poly.pdbx_seq_one_letter_code
_entity_poly.pdbx_strand_id
1 'polypeptide(L)'
;MAEWMIFEDQDAFLTCRLGSLAVDGEDLGEDGRKSPLPRSPSPESRDAPPTESEFEDYTFREQVACIRPILNKIICGEYPPAQARHDAFISGGRQRQQLSQQILTGDLSTSQLDTIQHEIRRWALRGERWTRSNDSTIPEEQVSGTNDTVPATEHPQPAEEQDTTMLDVEEDWRMLPSEKVPRPKGCADYESLGDSARSQYCSDVLLPEALVQLHALRRSMRTGKLLEDDGQAEQALYDAAAQSLAQEEPVDGWVDQILSRRQQRRIARGMPATETPEQLGRGPNGSPAKGSTRSRRAYN
;
A
#
# COMPACT_ATOMS: atom_id res chain seq x y z
N MET A 1 14.41 -42.83 1.32
CA MET A 1 14.06 -42.12 0.07
C MET A 1 12.89 -42.85 -0.55
N ALA A 2 11.68 -42.35 -0.30
CA ALA A 2 10.47 -42.80 -0.95
C ALA A 2 9.79 -41.53 -1.49
N GLU A 3 9.69 -41.52 -2.80
CA GLU A 3 9.19 -40.46 -3.67
C GLU A 3 7.67 -40.61 -3.75
N TRP A 4 6.92 -39.59 -3.35
CA TRP A 4 5.46 -39.55 -3.52
C TRP A 4 5.14 -38.43 -4.52
N MET A 5 5.20 -38.75 -5.81
CA MET A 5 4.54 -37.96 -6.86
C MET A 5 3.09 -38.41 -6.98
N ILE A 6 2.17 -37.47 -6.80
CA ILE A 6 0.74 -37.66 -7.06
C ILE A 6 0.50 -37.23 -8.51
N PHE A 7 0.03 -38.14 -9.35
CA PHE A 7 -0.35 -37.87 -10.75
C PHE A 7 -1.83 -37.49 -10.83
N GLU A 8 -2.16 -36.47 -11.63
CA GLU A 8 -3.53 -35.94 -11.84
C GLU A 8 -4.52 -36.95 -12.46
N ASP A 9 -4.06 -38.08 -12.98
CA ASP A 9 -4.90 -39.11 -13.59
C ASP A 9 -5.41 -40.19 -12.61
N GLN A 10 -5.26 -39.98 -11.30
CA GLN A 10 -5.91 -40.87 -10.32
C GLN A 10 -7.39 -40.52 -10.18
N ASP A 11 -8.24 -41.35 -10.78
CA ASP A 11 -9.72 -41.40 -10.68
C ASP A 11 -10.29 -41.51 -9.24
N ALA A 12 -9.48 -41.33 -8.20
CA ALA A 12 -9.86 -41.50 -6.81
C ALA A 12 -10.58 -40.28 -6.18
N PHE A 13 -10.79 -39.19 -6.92
CA PHE A 13 -11.43 -37.96 -6.40
C PHE A 13 -12.89 -37.74 -6.82
N LEU A 14 -13.53 -38.70 -7.50
CA LEU A 14 -14.93 -38.58 -7.92
C LEU A 14 -15.77 -39.71 -7.33
N THR A 15 -16.18 -39.54 -6.07
CA THR A 15 -17.50 -39.88 -5.52
C THR A 15 -17.43 -39.90 -4.00
N CYS A 16 -17.49 -38.71 -3.38
CA CYS A 16 -18.06 -38.67 -2.03
C CYS A 16 -19.54 -39.08 -2.16
N ARG A 17 -19.81 -40.38 -1.98
CA ARG A 17 -21.18 -40.86 -1.77
C ARG A 17 -21.64 -40.22 -0.47
N LEU A 18 -22.42 -39.14 -0.57
CA LEU A 18 -23.21 -38.64 0.54
C LEU A 18 -23.90 -39.84 1.16
N GLY A 19 -23.53 -40.18 2.39
CA GLY A 19 -24.13 -41.27 3.14
C GLY A 19 -25.64 -41.11 3.13
N SER A 20 -26.35 -42.16 2.70
CA SER A 20 -27.79 -42.23 2.82
C SER A 20 -28.14 -42.27 4.30
N LEU A 21 -28.73 -41.19 4.82
CA LEU A 21 -29.34 -41.19 6.14
C LEU A 21 -30.53 -42.16 6.10
N ALA A 22 -30.41 -43.28 6.80
CA ALA A 22 -31.56 -44.10 7.13
C ALA A 22 -32.47 -43.27 8.04
N VAL A 23 -33.63 -42.87 7.51
CA VAL A 23 -34.73 -42.36 8.31
C VAL A 23 -35.54 -43.58 8.69
N ASP A 24 -35.27 -44.12 9.88
CA ASP A 24 -36.09 -45.17 10.47
C ASP A 24 -37.46 -44.56 10.81
N GLY A 25 -38.45 -44.93 10.00
CA GLY A 25 -39.84 -44.55 10.16
C GLY A 25 -40.50 -45.39 11.24
N GLU A 26 -40.41 -44.93 12.48
CA GLU A 26 -41.21 -45.44 13.60
C GLU A 26 -42.30 -44.41 13.90
N ASP A 27 -43.51 -44.69 13.40
CA ASP A 27 -44.73 -43.93 13.63
C ASP A 27 -45.31 -44.28 15.00
N LEU A 28 -45.02 -43.48 16.03
CA LEU A 28 -45.77 -43.44 17.29
C LEU A 28 -45.69 -42.05 17.96
N GLY A 29 -46.80 -41.30 17.89
CA GLY A 29 -47.37 -40.56 19.03
C GLY A 29 -46.72 -39.26 19.53
N GLU A 30 -47.54 -38.20 19.51
CA GLU A 30 -47.70 -37.21 20.60
C GLU A 30 -46.57 -36.18 20.87
N ASP A 31 -46.76 -34.98 20.31
CA ASP A 31 -46.41 -33.63 20.82
C ASP A 31 -45.23 -33.46 21.80
N GLY A 32 -44.06 -34.01 21.45
CA GLY A 32 -42.78 -33.65 22.07
C GLY A 32 -42.16 -32.42 21.39
N ARG A 33 -42.50 -31.21 21.85
CA ARG A 33 -41.77 -29.96 21.49
C ARG A 33 -40.27 -30.17 21.74
N LYS A 34 -39.51 -30.47 20.68
CA LYS A 34 -38.04 -30.56 20.73
C LYS A 34 -37.53 -29.21 21.19
N SER A 35 -37.10 -29.14 22.45
CA SER A 35 -36.47 -27.97 23.02
C SER A 35 -35.27 -27.59 22.15
N PRO A 36 -35.11 -26.32 21.74
CA PRO A 36 -33.97 -25.88 20.95
C PRO A 36 -32.68 -26.33 21.63
N LEU A 37 -31.86 -27.12 20.94
CA LEU A 37 -30.54 -27.46 21.42
C LEU A 37 -29.80 -26.15 21.77
N PRO A 38 -29.19 -26.04 22.96
CA PRO A 38 -28.47 -24.86 23.35
C PRO A 38 -27.37 -24.61 22.32
N ARG A 39 -27.46 -23.48 21.63
CA ARG A 39 -26.40 -23.02 20.73
C ARG A 39 -25.12 -22.93 21.55
N SER A 40 -24.03 -23.49 21.02
CA SER A 40 -22.69 -23.24 21.56
C SER A 40 -22.52 -21.73 21.76
N PRO A 41 -22.00 -21.28 22.92
CA PRO A 41 -21.80 -19.86 23.15
C PRO A 41 -20.99 -19.29 21.99
N SER A 42 -21.44 -18.16 21.43
CA SER A 42 -20.64 -17.47 20.41
C SER A 42 -19.29 -17.16 21.03
N PRO A 43 -18.18 -17.40 20.29
CA PRO A 43 -16.84 -17.09 20.78
C PRO A 43 -16.84 -15.65 21.30
N GLU A 44 -16.34 -15.46 22.52
CA GLU A 44 -16.27 -14.16 23.17
C GLU A 44 -15.53 -13.18 22.26
N SER A 45 -16.12 -12.01 22.02
CA SER A 45 -15.45 -10.91 21.33
C SER A 45 -14.19 -10.55 22.11
N ARG A 46 -13.01 -10.75 21.51
CA ARG A 46 -11.74 -10.31 22.09
C ARG A 46 -11.73 -8.78 22.09
N ASP A 47 -12.11 -8.19 23.22
CA ASP A 47 -12.05 -6.73 23.45
C ASP A 47 -10.63 -6.25 23.75
N ALA A 48 -9.71 -7.15 24.12
CA ALA A 48 -8.33 -6.82 24.42
C ALA A 48 -7.46 -6.82 23.15
N PRO A 49 -6.57 -5.81 22.98
CA PRO A 49 -5.62 -5.80 21.88
C PRO A 49 -4.65 -6.99 21.98
N PRO A 50 -4.14 -7.49 20.84
CA PRO A 50 -3.15 -8.56 20.82
C PRO A 50 -1.88 -8.13 21.57
N THR A 51 -1.20 -9.10 22.18
CA THR A 51 0.13 -8.88 22.76
C THR A 51 1.18 -8.67 21.66
N GLU A 52 2.32 -8.03 21.98
CA GLU A 52 3.42 -7.76 21.01
C GLU A 52 3.80 -8.99 20.18
N SER A 53 4.05 -10.11 20.87
CA SER A 53 4.42 -11.38 20.23
C SER A 53 3.30 -11.94 19.35
N GLU A 54 2.03 -11.72 19.68
CA GLU A 54 0.92 -12.14 18.81
C GLU A 54 0.78 -11.22 17.60
N PHE A 55 1.12 -9.93 17.72
CA PHE A 55 1.00 -8.97 16.63
C PHE A 55 2.11 -9.11 15.58
N GLU A 56 3.31 -9.52 15.98
CA GLU A 56 4.41 -9.82 15.06
C GLU A 56 4.08 -11.03 14.16
N ASP A 57 3.33 -12.01 14.68
CA ASP A 57 2.89 -13.18 13.93
C ASP A 57 1.78 -12.87 12.91
N TYR A 58 1.14 -11.71 13.00
CA TYR A 58 0.08 -11.32 12.07
C TYR A 58 0.63 -11.00 10.70
N THR A 59 -0.07 -11.45 9.67
CA THR A 59 0.17 -10.98 8.31
C THR A 59 -0.05 -9.47 8.23
N PHE A 60 0.63 -8.78 7.32
CA PHE A 60 0.42 -7.32 7.12
C PHE A 60 -1.05 -6.97 6.88
N ARG A 61 -1.80 -7.86 6.24
CA ARG A 61 -3.24 -7.70 6.04
C ARG A 61 -4.03 -7.70 7.35
N GLU A 62 -3.68 -8.58 8.29
CA GLU A 62 -4.28 -8.62 9.63
C GLU A 62 -3.85 -7.40 10.46
N GLN A 63 -2.57 -7.03 10.40
CA GLN A 63 -2.06 -5.83 11.05
C GLN A 63 -2.80 -4.56 10.55
N VAL A 64 -2.95 -4.40 9.23
CA VAL A 64 -3.74 -3.31 8.64
C VAL A 64 -5.21 -3.42 9.06
N ALA A 65 -5.77 -4.63 9.19
CA ALA A 65 -7.14 -4.81 9.64
C ALA A 65 -7.37 -4.29 11.06
N CYS A 66 -6.38 -4.44 11.95
CA CYS A 66 -6.44 -3.89 13.31
C CYS A 66 -6.59 -2.37 13.32
N ILE A 67 -5.94 -1.64 12.39
CA ILE A 67 -5.97 -0.17 12.35
C ILE A 67 -7.08 0.42 11.46
N ARG A 68 -7.88 -0.40 10.76
CA ARG A 68 -8.97 0.07 9.88
C ARG A 68 -9.94 1.05 10.55
N PRO A 69 -10.36 0.88 11.82
CA PRO A 69 -11.21 1.86 12.48
C PRO A 69 -10.58 3.26 12.56
N ILE A 70 -9.27 3.35 12.78
CA ILE A 70 -8.54 4.63 12.79
C ILE A 70 -8.47 5.20 11.38
N LEU A 71 -8.10 4.39 10.38
CA LEU A 71 -8.06 4.83 8.99
C LEU A 71 -9.44 5.32 8.50
N ASN A 72 -10.52 4.71 8.97
CA ASN A 72 -11.88 5.16 8.68
C ASN A 72 -12.12 6.56 9.25
N LYS A 73 -11.74 6.83 10.51
CA LYS A 73 -11.83 8.17 11.09
C LYS A 73 -11.00 9.19 10.32
N ILE A 74 -9.83 8.82 9.78
CA ILE A 74 -9.01 9.70 8.93
C ILE A 74 -9.75 10.03 7.63
N ILE A 75 -10.36 9.05 6.96
CA ILE A 75 -11.16 9.24 5.74
C ILE A 75 -12.41 10.11 6.03
N CYS A 76 -12.95 10.05 7.24
CA CYS A 76 -14.03 10.91 7.72
C CYS A 76 -13.58 12.29 8.21
N GLY A 77 -12.28 12.59 8.27
CA GLY A 77 -11.77 13.86 8.81
C GLY A 77 -11.89 14.00 10.34
N GLU A 78 -12.16 12.91 11.04
CA GLU A 78 -12.47 12.88 12.48
C GLU A 78 -11.28 12.49 13.36
N TYR A 79 -10.14 12.12 12.79
CA TYR A 79 -8.96 11.70 13.54
C TYR A 79 -8.01 12.88 13.78
N PRO A 80 -7.92 13.44 15.01
CA PRO A 80 -7.19 14.69 15.26
C PRO A 80 -5.72 14.68 14.82
N PRO A 81 -4.93 13.60 15.09
CA PRO A 81 -3.52 13.59 14.69
C PRO A 81 -3.28 13.69 13.18
N ALA A 82 -4.23 13.22 12.37
CA ALA A 82 -4.12 13.29 10.91
C ALA A 82 -4.78 14.53 10.29
N GLN A 83 -5.45 15.39 11.06
CA GLN A 83 -6.20 16.54 10.51
C GLN A 83 -5.31 17.45 9.67
N ALA A 84 -4.11 17.79 10.15
CA ALA A 84 -3.19 18.66 9.41
C ALA A 84 -2.82 18.09 8.03
N ARG A 85 -2.63 16.77 7.93
CA ARG A 85 -2.32 16.09 6.64
C ARG A 85 -3.54 15.97 5.75
N HIS A 86 -4.69 15.63 6.33
CA HIS A 86 -5.98 15.62 5.64
C HIS A 86 -6.24 16.98 4.99
N ASP A 87 -6.23 18.05 5.77
CA ASP A 87 -6.50 19.41 5.33
C ASP A 87 -5.50 19.89 4.28
N ALA A 88 -4.21 19.59 4.46
CA ALA A 88 -3.17 19.91 3.49
C ALA A 88 -3.39 19.18 2.15
N PHE A 89 -3.85 17.93 2.19
CA PHE A 89 -4.16 17.18 0.98
C PHE A 89 -5.39 17.73 0.27
N ILE A 90 -6.48 17.98 1.01
CA ILE A 90 -7.74 18.52 0.48
C ILE A 90 -7.52 19.92 -0.13
N SER A 91 -6.75 20.76 0.54
CA SER A 91 -6.36 22.10 0.05
C SER A 91 -5.58 22.05 -1.27
N GLY A 92 -4.88 20.94 -1.55
CA GLY A 92 -4.22 20.68 -2.82
C GLY A 92 -2.95 21.51 -3.06
N GLY A 93 -2.61 21.70 -4.34
CA GLY A 93 -1.48 22.54 -4.77
C GLY A 93 -0.14 22.14 -4.16
N ARG A 94 0.60 23.14 -3.67
CA ARG A 94 1.93 22.96 -3.07
C ARG A 94 1.90 22.19 -1.75
N GLN A 95 0.84 22.32 -0.97
CA GLN A 95 0.71 21.62 0.32
C GLN A 95 0.64 20.11 0.10
N ARG A 96 -0.20 19.66 -0.85
CA ARG A 96 -0.27 18.24 -1.25
C ARG A 96 1.09 17.69 -1.71
N GLN A 97 1.83 18.44 -2.52
CA GLN A 97 3.15 18.02 -3.01
C GLN A 97 4.19 17.84 -1.91
N GLN A 98 4.06 18.54 -0.78
CA GLN A 98 5.00 18.43 0.34
C GLN A 98 4.76 17.16 1.18
N LEU A 99 3.56 16.57 1.14
CA LEU A 99 3.21 15.41 1.96
C LEU A 99 4.00 14.15 1.59
N SER A 100 4.24 13.92 0.29
CA SER A 100 4.97 12.74 -0.20
C SER A 100 6.44 12.70 0.27
N GLN A 101 6.99 13.84 0.70
CA GLN A 101 8.37 13.94 1.20
C GLN A 101 8.51 13.58 2.69
N GLN A 102 7.38 13.44 3.41
CA GLN A 102 7.36 13.33 4.87
C GLN A 102 6.97 11.94 5.37
N ILE A 103 7.28 10.89 4.61
CA ILE A 103 6.93 9.52 5.00
C ILE A 103 8.05 8.96 5.88
N LEU A 104 7.71 8.66 7.14
CA LEU A 104 8.57 7.93 8.07
C LEU A 104 8.30 6.44 7.89
N THR A 105 9.30 5.71 7.41
CA THR A 105 9.21 4.27 7.16
C THR A 105 9.50 3.43 8.40
N GLY A 106 10.43 3.88 9.24
CA GLY A 106 10.96 3.10 10.35
C GLY A 106 11.79 1.91 9.89
N ASP A 107 11.64 0.77 10.58
CA ASP A 107 12.32 -0.50 10.32
C ASP A 107 11.73 -1.33 9.16
N LEU A 108 10.69 -0.85 8.50
CA LEU A 108 10.04 -1.58 7.42
C LEU A 108 10.89 -1.58 6.14
N SER A 109 11.00 -2.75 5.50
CA SER A 109 11.60 -2.85 4.17
C SER A 109 10.68 -2.26 3.09
N THR A 110 11.22 -1.97 1.90
CA THR A 110 10.42 -1.46 0.77
C THR A 110 9.31 -2.43 0.36
N SER A 111 9.57 -3.74 0.38
CA SER A 111 8.57 -4.76 0.04
C SER A 111 7.43 -4.83 1.06
N GLN A 112 7.75 -4.65 2.34
CA GLN A 112 6.75 -4.57 3.40
C GLN A 112 5.89 -3.31 3.27
N LEU A 113 6.52 -2.16 2.98
CA LEU A 113 5.80 -0.93 2.67
C LEU A 113 4.84 -1.08 1.50
N ASP A 114 5.27 -1.70 0.41
CA ASP A 114 4.44 -1.95 -0.76
C ASP A 114 3.24 -2.84 -0.42
N THR A 115 3.46 -3.86 0.43
CA THR A 115 2.39 -4.74 0.92
C THR A 115 1.37 -3.98 1.77
N ILE A 116 1.82 -3.12 2.69
CA ILE A 116 0.93 -2.27 3.51
C ILE A 116 0.16 -1.29 2.63
N GLN A 117 0.85 -0.59 1.72
CA GLN A 117 0.24 0.37 0.80
C GLN A 117 -0.81 -0.32 -0.07
N HIS A 118 -0.50 -1.52 -0.54
CA HIS A 118 -1.42 -2.36 -1.29
C HIS A 118 -2.70 -2.65 -0.52
N GLU A 119 -2.58 -3.15 0.72
CA GLU A 119 -3.73 -3.48 1.55
C GLU A 119 -4.58 -2.26 1.91
N ILE A 120 -3.96 -1.10 2.12
CA ILE A 120 -4.68 0.16 2.34
C ILE A 120 -5.48 0.55 1.10
N ARG A 121 -4.85 0.56 -0.10
CA ARG A 121 -5.53 0.89 -1.35
C ARG A 121 -6.65 -0.10 -1.65
N ARG A 122 -6.36 -1.40 -1.51
CA ARG A 122 -7.34 -2.48 -1.66
C ARG A 122 -8.53 -2.24 -0.73
N TRP A 123 -8.32 -1.86 0.52
CA TRP A 123 -9.38 -1.63 1.48
C TRP A 123 -10.18 -0.34 1.20
N ALA A 124 -9.50 0.77 0.95
CA ALA A 124 -10.10 2.11 0.83
C ALA A 124 -10.81 2.34 -0.50
N LEU A 125 -10.31 1.75 -1.59
CA LEU A 125 -10.78 1.98 -2.97
C LEU A 125 -11.62 0.81 -3.51
N ARG A 126 -12.14 -0.08 -2.65
CA ARG A 126 -12.93 -1.25 -3.12
C ARG A 126 -14.06 -0.84 -4.05
N GLY A 127 -14.27 -1.62 -5.11
CA GLY A 127 -15.40 -1.44 -6.03
C GLY A 127 -15.22 -0.30 -7.03
N GLU A 128 -14.27 0.61 -6.81
CA GLU A 128 -13.71 1.41 -7.89
C GLU A 128 -12.81 0.49 -8.68
N ARG A 129 -13.37 0.03 -9.80
CA ARG A 129 -12.71 -0.84 -10.77
C ARG A 129 -11.26 -0.42 -10.81
N TRP A 130 -10.41 -1.33 -10.33
CA TRP A 130 -8.96 -1.28 -10.31
C TRP A 130 -8.53 -1.22 -11.77
N THR A 131 -8.82 -0.09 -12.41
CA THR A 131 -8.55 0.22 -13.78
C THR A 131 -7.07 0.40 -13.76
N ARG A 132 -6.40 -0.74 -14.01
CA ARG A 132 -5.00 -0.86 -14.35
C ARG A 132 -4.50 0.50 -14.81
N SER A 133 -3.81 1.20 -13.91
CA SER A 133 -2.91 2.28 -14.30
C SER A 133 -1.67 1.66 -14.96
N ASN A 134 -1.92 0.85 -16.00
CA ASN A 134 -1.01 0.64 -17.11
C ASN A 134 -1.50 1.52 -18.27
N ASP A 135 -1.97 2.73 -17.95
CA ASP A 135 -2.18 3.77 -18.94
C ASP A 135 -0.81 4.35 -19.34
N SER A 136 0.00 3.48 -19.93
CA SER A 136 1.02 3.87 -20.88
C SER A 136 0.32 4.18 -22.20
N THR A 137 -0.62 5.13 -22.22
CA THR A 137 -0.94 5.86 -23.45
C THR A 137 0.27 6.72 -23.76
N ILE A 138 1.24 6.08 -24.43
CA ILE A 138 2.25 6.78 -25.22
C ILE A 138 1.46 7.66 -26.19
N PRO A 139 1.61 8.99 -26.16
CA PRO A 139 1.04 9.84 -27.19
C PRO A 139 1.64 9.40 -28.51
N GLU A 140 0.77 8.99 -29.42
CA GLU A 140 1.08 8.63 -30.79
C GLU A 140 1.54 9.88 -31.55
N GLU A 141 2.77 10.32 -31.28
CA GLU A 141 3.44 11.37 -32.06
C GLU A 141 4.26 10.72 -33.17
N GLN A 142 3.90 11.15 -34.38
CA GLN A 142 4.43 10.74 -35.66
C GLN A 142 5.95 10.75 -35.70
N VAL A 143 6.57 9.58 -35.88
CA VAL A 143 7.92 9.49 -36.43
C VAL A 143 7.85 8.75 -37.76
N SER A 144 7.73 9.56 -38.81
CA SER A 144 8.10 9.22 -40.17
C SER A 144 9.63 9.19 -40.25
N GLY A 145 10.22 8.09 -40.72
CA GLY A 145 11.66 8.01 -40.96
C GLY A 145 12.15 6.60 -41.26
N THR A 146 12.17 6.25 -42.54
CA THR A 146 12.77 5.05 -43.14
C THR A 146 14.25 4.86 -42.75
N ASN A 147 14.69 3.61 -42.55
CA ASN A 147 15.89 3.08 -43.20
C ASN A 147 15.95 1.54 -43.07
N ASP A 148 15.96 0.89 -44.24
CA ASP A 148 16.40 -0.48 -44.47
C ASP A 148 17.89 -0.66 -44.12
N THR A 149 18.27 -1.83 -43.60
CA THR A 149 19.35 -2.72 -44.09
C THR A 149 19.84 -3.69 -42.99
N VAL A 150 19.61 -4.99 -43.21
CA VAL A 150 20.06 -6.19 -42.44
C VAL A 150 21.56 -6.47 -42.69
N PRO A 151 22.32 -7.30 -41.92
CA PRO A 151 22.14 -8.76 -41.87
C PRO A 151 22.40 -9.44 -40.51
N ALA A 152 21.97 -10.69 -40.46
CA ALA A 152 22.09 -11.68 -39.39
C ALA A 152 23.51 -11.89 -38.84
N THR A 153 23.59 -12.20 -37.55
CA THR A 153 24.69 -12.96 -36.96
C THR A 153 24.11 -13.86 -35.88
N GLU A 154 24.00 -15.13 -36.22
CA GLU A 154 23.73 -16.24 -35.31
C GLU A 154 24.92 -16.38 -34.34
N HIS A 155 24.65 -16.42 -33.04
CA HIS A 155 25.61 -16.87 -32.04
C HIS A 155 24.96 -17.86 -31.08
N PRO A 156 25.61 -19.00 -30.76
CA PRO A 156 24.99 -20.10 -30.03
C PRO A 156 25.01 -19.83 -28.53
N GLN A 157 23.87 -20.01 -27.88
CA GLN A 157 23.73 -20.04 -26.42
C GLN A 157 24.36 -21.30 -25.83
N PRO A 158 25.20 -21.20 -24.79
CA PRO A 158 25.40 -22.31 -23.87
C PRO A 158 24.24 -22.38 -22.89
N ALA A 159 23.73 -23.59 -22.70
CA ALA A 159 22.75 -23.95 -21.70
C ALA A 159 23.37 -23.78 -20.30
N GLU A 160 22.88 -22.81 -19.55
CA GLU A 160 23.05 -22.76 -18.09
C GLU A 160 21.72 -23.12 -17.45
N GLU A 161 21.70 -24.31 -16.85
CA GLU A 161 20.67 -24.83 -15.99
C GLU A 161 20.60 -23.96 -14.74
N GLN A 162 19.64 -23.03 -14.69
CA GLN A 162 19.26 -22.38 -13.45
C GLN A 162 18.11 -23.17 -12.82
N ASP A 163 18.50 -24.01 -11.88
CA ASP A 163 17.66 -24.63 -10.86
C ASP A 163 17.09 -23.53 -9.95
N THR A 164 15.98 -22.93 -10.37
CA THR A 164 15.12 -22.08 -9.53
C THR A 164 13.96 -22.92 -9.01
N THR A 165 14.26 -23.83 -8.08
CA THR A 165 13.27 -24.47 -7.21
C THR A 165 13.37 -23.89 -5.80
N MET A 166 12.72 -22.74 -5.55
CA MET A 166 12.31 -22.33 -4.20
C MET A 166 11.04 -21.46 -4.26
N LEU A 167 9.90 -22.14 -4.17
CA LEU A 167 8.75 -21.79 -3.33
C LEU A 167 8.35 -20.29 -3.22
N ASP A 168 8.07 -19.63 -4.34
CA ASP A 168 7.11 -18.53 -4.36
C ASP A 168 5.70 -19.12 -4.42
N VAL A 169 5.24 -19.60 -3.27
CA VAL A 169 3.80 -19.57 -2.98
C VAL A 169 3.50 -18.11 -2.64
N GLU A 170 3.62 -17.23 -3.63
CA GLU A 170 2.85 -16.00 -3.66
C GLU A 170 1.40 -16.45 -3.72
N GLU A 171 0.81 -16.69 -2.55
CA GLU A 171 -0.62 -16.88 -2.39
C GLU A 171 -1.31 -15.85 -3.27
N ASP A 172 -2.07 -16.34 -4.25
CA ASP A 172 -2.78 -15.54 -5.24
C ASP A 172 -3.89 -14.73 -4.54
N TRP A 173 -3.46 -13.69 -3.81
CA TRP A 173 -4.25 -12.81 -2.96
C TRP A 173 -5.26 -12.00 -3.79
N ARG A 174 -5.15 -12.04 -5.12
CA ARG A 174 -6.09 -11.50 -6.12
C ARG A 174 -7.39 -12.29 -6.21
N MET A 175 -7.42 -13.55 -5.75
CA MET A 175 -8.58 -14.44 -5.91
C MET A 175 -9.50 -14.54 -4.69
N LEU A 176 -9.15 -13.93 -3.55
CA LEU A 176 -10.06 -13.96 -2.39
C LEU A 176 -11.32 -13.13 -2.68
N PRO A 177 -12.54 -13.69 -2.52
CA PRO A 177 -13.80 -13.04 -2.90
C PRO A 177 -14.04 -11.78 -2.06
N SER A 178 -13.55 -10.65 -2.55
CA SER A 178 -13.65 -9.33 -1.92
C SER A 178 -14.98 -8.63 -2.23
N GLU A 179 -15.89 -9.27 -2.98
CA GLU A 179 -17.01 -8.60 -3.65
C GLU A 179 -18.16 -8.17 -2.74
N LYS A 180 -18.23 -8.64 -1.49
CA LYS A 180 -19.41 -8.41 -0.64
C LYS A 180 -19.32 -7.24 0.34
N VAL A 181 -18.12 -6.70 0.61
CA VAL A 181 -17.98 -5.60 1.59
C VAL A 181 -17.83 -4.26 0.85
N PRO A 182 -18.76 -3.30 1.04
CA PRO A 182 -18.67 -2.00 0.39
C PRO A 182 -17.42 -1.24 0.87
N ARG A 183 -16.89 -0.34 0.04
CA ARG A 183 -15.81 0.56 0.46
C ARG A 183 -16.25 1.46 1.61
N PRO A 184 -15.33 1.86 2.49
CA PRO A 184 -15.62 2.92 3.44
C PRO A 184 -16.05 4.19 2.69
N LYS A 185 -17.04 4.89 3.25
CA LYS A 185 -17.44 6.23 2.82
C LYS A 185 -16.82 7.25 3.75
N GLY A 186 -16.17 8.26 3.19
CA GLY A 186 -15.55 9.35 3.93
C GLY A 186 -16.38 10.60 4.06
N CYS A 187 -15.70 11.68 4.47
CA CYS A 187 -16.28 13.01 4.49
C CYS A 187 -16.58 13.52 3.07
N ALA A 188 -17.40 14.57 2.97
CA ALA A 188 -17.77 15.16 1.69
C ALA A 188 -16.54 15.60 0.87
N ASP A 189 -15.51 16.14 1.52
CA ASP A 189 -14.28 16.58 0.87
C ASP A 189 -13.51 15.41 0.26
N TYR A 190 -13.35 14.31 1.01
CA TYR A 190 -12.72 13.09 0.50
C TYR A 190 -13.52 12.46 -0.65
N GLU A 191 -14.86 12.40 -0.53
CA GLU A 191 -15.73 11.82 -1.57
C GLU A 191 -15.82 12.71 -2.82
N SER A 192 -15.47 13.99 -2.73
CA SER A 192 -15.35 14.90 -3.88
C SER A 192 -14.09 14.63 -4.72
N LEU A 193 -13.12 13.87 -4.20
CA LEU A 193 -11.89 13.53 -4.90
C LEU A 193 -12.15 12.53 -6.03
N GLY A 194 -11.57 12.79 -7.21
CA GLY A 194 -11.53 11.81 -8.29
C GLY A 194 -10.66 10.58 -7.94
N ASP A 195 -10.83 9.49 -8.67
CA ASP A 195 -10.18 8.19 -8.39
C ASP A 195 -8.65 8.28 -8.26
N SER A 196 -8.01 9.04 -9.15
CA SER A 196 -6.56 9.29 -9.09
C SER A 196 -6.16 10.02 -7.80
N ALA A 197 -6.94 11.04 -7.38
CA ALA A 197 -6.67 11.77 -6.16
C ALA A 197 -6.91 10.91 -4.90
N ARG A 198 -7.85 9.97 -4.93
CA ARG A 198 -8.07 9.03 -3.82
C ARG A 198 -6.97 7.98 -3.72
N SER A 199 -6.44 7.51 -4.85
CA SER A 199 -5.23 6.68 -4.88
C SER A 199 -4.02 7.42 -4.30
N GLN A 200 -3.85 8.70 -4.65
CA GLN A 200 -2.80 9.52 -4.09
C GLN A 200 -3.02 9.79 -2.60
N TYR A 201 -4.26 10.02 -2.16
CA TYR A 201 -4.62 10.17 -0.74
C TYR A 201 -4.24 8.93 0.09
N CYS A 202 -4.41 7.72 -0.47
CA CYS A 202 -3.95 6.50 0.19
C CYS A 202 -2.45 6.49 0.43
N SER A 203 -1.68 7.14 -0.45
CA SER A 203 -0.21 7.14 -0.42
C SER A 203 0.35 8.26 0.45
N ASP A 204 -0.25 9.46 0.39
CA ASP A 204 0.26 10.65 1.05
C ASP A 204 -0.34 10.89 2.44
N VAL A 205 -1.53 10.34 2.70
CA VAL A 205 -2.24 10.50 3.98
C VAL A 205 -2.39 9.16 4.68
N LEU A 206 -3.07 8.17 4.09
CA LEU A 206 -3.37 6.93 4.83
C LEU A 206 -2.14 6.09 5.15
N LEU A 207 -1.21 5.95 4.21
CA LEU A 207 -0.01 5.14 4.42
C LEU A 207 0.85 5.69 5.57
N PRO A 208 1.29 6.96 5.58
CA PRO A 208 2.10 7.48 6.67
C PRO A 208 1.42 7.39 8.04
N GLU A 209 0.11 7.64 8.10
CA GLU A 209 -0.66 7.49 9.34
C GLU A 209 -0.76 6.02 9.77
N ALA A 210 -0.95 5.10 8.82
CA ALA A 210 -0.93 3.67 9.09
C ALA A 210 0.40 3.21 9.68
N LEU A 211 1.54 3.70 9.15
CA LEU A 211 2.87 3.33 9.64
C LEU A 211 3.04 3.72 11.12
N VAL A 212 2.62 4.93 11.50
CA VAL A 212 2.68 5.37 12.92
C VAL A 212 1.79 4.49 13.80
N GLN A 213 0.58 4.16 13.37
CA GLN A 213 -0.33 3.31 14.16
C GLN A 213 0.15 1.86 14.27
N LEU A 214 0.69 1.29 13.19
CA LEU A 214 1.28 -0.04 13.20
C LEU A 214 2.49 -0.08 14.11
N HIS A 215 3.34 0.95 14.08
CA HIS A 215 4.47 1.09 14.99
C HIS A 215 4.03 1.13 16.45
N ALA A 216 3.01 1.93 16.77
CA ALA A 216 2.45 2.03 18.11
C ALA A 216 1.90 0.69 18.62
N LEU A 217 1.29 -0.11 17.75
CA LEU A 217 0.79 -1.45 18.09
C LEU A 217 1.93 -2.45 18.27
N ARG A 218 2.92 -2.48 17.36
CA ARG A 218 4.08 -3.37 17.44
C ARG A 218 4.86 -3.16 18.73
N ARG A 219 5.11 -1.90 19.10
CA ARG A 219 5.88 -1.57 20.31
C ARG A 219 5.05 -1.57 21.59
N SER A 220 3.84 -2.13 21.55
CA SER A 220 2.90 -2.12 22.69
C SER A 220 2.75 -0.73 23.32
N MET A 221 2.85 0.34 22.54
CA MET A 221 2.59 1.70 23.02
C MET A 221 1.09 1.90 23.22
N ARG A 222 0.28 1.16 22.45
CA ARG A 222 -1.16 1.10 22.56
C ARG A 222 -1.58 -0.23 23.20
N THR A 223 -1.79 -0.23 24.53
CA THR A 223 -2.10 -1.44 25.33
C THR A 223 -3.58 -1.58 25.71
N GLY A 224 -4.43 -0.61 25.35
CA GLY A 224 -5.83 -0.57 25.76
C GLY A 224 -6.78 -0.47 24.56
N LYS A 225 -7.49 0.65 24.47
CA LYS A 225 -8.40 0.89 23.35
C LYS A 225 -7.61 1.15 22.08
N LEU A 226 -8.18 0.73 20.95
CA LEU A 226 -7.62 1.08 19.64
C LEU A 226 -7.61 2.61 19.41
N LEU A 227 -8.51 3.33 20.08
CA LEU A 227 -8.59 4.78 20.02
C LEU A 227 -8.89 5.33 21.41
N GLU A 228 -8.14 6.34 21.83
CA GLU A 228 -8.45 7.07 23.05
C GLU A 228 -9.68 7.97 22.84
N ASP A 229 -10.52 8.09 23.87
CA ASP A 229 -11.72 8.94 23.82
C ASP A 229 -11.35 10.44 23.89
N ASP A 230 -10.21 10.74 24.52
CA ASP A 230 -9.65 12.08 24.62
C ASP A 230 -8.68 12.35 23.46
N GLY A 231 -9.01 13.34 22.64
CA GLY A 231 -8.18 13.74 21.50
C GLY A 231 -6.77 14.20 21.90
N GLN A 232 -6.58 14.74 23.11
CA GLN A 232 -5.24 15.14 23.58
C GLN A 232 -4.39 13.93 23.96
N ALA A 233 -4.98 12.94 24.64
CA ALA A 233 -4.30 11.69 24.96
C ALA A 233 -3.94 10.92 23.69
N GLU A 234 -4.85 10.88 22.71
CA GLU A 234 -4.62 10.28 21.40
C GLU A 234 -3.47 10.99 20.65
N GLN A 235 -3.44 12.32 20.68
CA GLN A 235 -2.35 13.11 20.10
C GLN A 235 -1.01 12.83 20.77
N ALA A 236 -0.96 12.75 22.10
CA ALA A 236 0.27 12.47 22.83
C ALA A 236 0.82 11.06 22.52
N LEU A 237 -0.06 10.06 22.39
CA LEU A 237 0.32 8.71 21.97
C LEU A 237 0.87 8.72 20.54
N TYR A 238 0.18 9.41 19.63
CA TYR A 238 0.63 9.58 18.25
C TYR A 238 2.01 10.23 18.18
N ASP A 239 2.22 11.34 18.88
CA ASP A 239 3.48 12.08 18.86
C ASP A 239 4.63 11.22 19.41
N ALA A 240 4.37 10.45 20.48
CA ALA A 240 5.35 9.52 21.04
C ALA A 240 5.70 8.40 20.04
N ALA A 241 4.70 7.82 19.37
CA ALA A 241 4.90 6.78 18.37
C ALA A 241 5.65 7.31 17.14
N ALA A 242 5.29 8.49 16.64
CA ALA A 242 5.95 9.13 15.51
C ALA A 242 7.41 9.49 15.84
N GLN A 243 7.68 9.97 17.06
CA GLN A 243 9.04 10.22 17.53
C GLN A 243 9.84 8.91 17.62
N SER A 244 9.25 7.84 18.18
CA SER A 244 9.91 6.53 18.24
C SER A 244 10.21 5.99 16.84
N LEU A 245 9.26 6.09 15.92
CA LEU A 245 9.41 5.63 14.53
C LEU A 245 10.53 6.39 13.80
N ALA A 246 10.67 7.69 14.08
CA ALA A 246 11.73 8.53 13.49
C ALA A 246 13.14 8.21 14.03
N GLN A 247 13.25 7.55 15.18
CA GLN A 247 14.56 7.11 15.71
C GLN A 247 15.01 5.77 15.12
N GLU A 248 14.18 5.12 14.32
CA GLU A 248 14.51 3.81 13.75
C GLU A 248 15.28 3.96 12.46
N GLU A 249 16.37 3.20 12.36
CA GLU A 249 17.17 3.15 11.15
C GLU A 249 16.44 2.31 10.10
N PRO A 250 16.26 2.82 8.87
CA PRO A 250 15.66 2.04 7.79
C PRO A 250 16.47 0.80 7.47
N VAL A 251 15.83 -0.37 7.42
CA VAL A 251 16.48 -1.65 7.11
C VAL A 251 17.18 -1.61 5.74
N ASP A 252 16.58 -0.92 4.76
CA ASP A 252 17.14 -0.78 3.41
C ASP A 252 18.07 0.44 3.24
N GLY A 253 18.41 1.13 4.34
CA GLY A 253 19.26 2.33 4.34
C GLY A 253 20.70 2.09 3.89
N TRP A 254 21.13 0.84 3.67
CA TRP A 254 22.48 0.53 3.22
C TRP A 254 22.76 1.07 1.80
N VAL A 255 21.76 1.12 0.91
CA VAL A 255 21.92 1.70 -0.43
C VAL A 255 22.16 3.20 -0.31
N ASP A 256 21.36 3.89 0.52
CA ASP A 256 21.54 5.31 0.81
C ASP A 256 22.87 5.59 1.50
N GLN A 257 23.31 4.72 2.42
CA GLN A 257 24.64 4.80 3.02
C GLN A 257 25.75 4.60 1.97
N ILE A 258 25.59 3.69 1.01
CA ILE A 258 26.55 3.51 -0.08
C ILE A 258 26.55 4.72 -1.01
N LEU A 259 25.39 5.25 -1.39
CA LEU A 259 25.28 6.44 -2.23
C LEU A 259 25.86 7.66 -1.52
N SER A 260 25.60 7.83 -0.23
CA SER A 260 26.16 8.89 0.61
C SER A 260 27.68 8.75 0.77
N ARG A 261 28.19 7.52 0.99
CA ARG A 261 29.64 7.23 0.99
C ARG A 261 30.29 7.50 -0.37
N ARG A 262 29.62 7.16 -1.48
CA ARG A 262 30.10 7.46 -2.84
C ARG A 262 30.14 8.97 -3.08
N GLN A 263 29.12 9.69 -2.63
CA GLN A 263 29.05 11.15 -2.73
C GLN A 263 30.15 11.83 -1.90
N GLN A 264 30.37 11.40 -0.66
CA GLN A 264 31.45 11.91 0.20
C GLN A 264 32.84 11.66 -0.41
N ARG A 265 33.08 10.48 -1.00
CA ARG A 265 34.33 10.18 -1.71
C ARG A 265 34.54 11.07 -2.94
N ARG A 266 33.47 11.48 -3.62
CA ARG A 266 33.56 12.40 -4.76
C ARG A 266 33.91 13.82 -4.32
N ILE A 267 33.26 14.31 -3.26
CA ILE A 267 33.56 15.62 -2.65
C ILE A 267 35.02 15.64 -2.19
N ALA A 268 35.49 14.60 -1.51
CA ALA A 268 36.89 14.49 -1.06
C ALA A 268 37.91 14.45 -2.23
N ARG A 269 37.49 14.03 -3.42
CA ARG A 269 38.31 14.01 -4.64
C ARG A 269 38.20 15.31 -5.46
N GLY A 270 37.51 16.33 -4.95
CA GLY A 270 37.30 17.59 -5.66
C GLY A 270 36.42 17.45 -6.91
N MET A 271 35.65 16.37 -7.04
CA MET A 271 34.72 16.21 -8.14
C MET A 271 33.39 16.90 -7.80
N PRO A 272 32.81 17.67 -8.73
CA PRO A 272 31.52 18.30 -8.50
C PRO A 272 30.45 17.23 -8.26
N ALA A 273 29.47 17.57 -7.42
CA ALA A 273 28.26 16.77 -7.29
C ALA A 273 27.65 16.61 -8.68
N THR A 274 27.37 15.37 -9.10
CA THR A 274 26.51 15.19 -10.27
C THR A 274 25.19 15.82 -9.93
N GLU A 275 24.85 16.89 -10.65
CA GLU A 275 23.54 17.50 -10.63
C GLU A 275 22.51 16.39 -10.80
N THR A 276 21.59 16.28 -9.84
CA THR A 276 20.43 15.40 -9.96
C THR A 276 19.68 15.77 -11.24
N PRO A 277 19.06 14.81 -11.94
CA PRO A 277 18.37 15.06 -13.22
C PRO A 277 17.30 16.17 -13.17
N GLU A 278 16.84 16.56 -11.97
CA GLU A 278 15.93 17.69 -11.75
C GLU A 278 16.49 19.07 -12.13
N GLN A 279 17.81 19.25 -12.27
CA GLN A 279 18.39 20.56 -12.60
C GLN A 279 18.67 20.79 -14.09
N LEU A 280 18.50 19.78 -14.96
CA LEU A 280 18.72 19.91 -16.42
C LEU A 280 17.60 20.68 -17.16
N GLY A 281 16.59 21.20 -16.44
CA GLY A 281 15.50 22.00 -17.03
C GLY A 281 15.68 23.51 -17.01
N ARG A 282 16.70 24.07 -16.34
CA ARG A 282 16.95 25.54 -16.32
C ARG A 282 18.28 25.88 -16.97
N GLY A 283 18.27 25.91 -18.30
CA GLY A 283 19.38 26.46 -19.07
C GLY A 283 19.67 27.92 -18.68
N PRO A 284 20.93 28.28 -18.37
CA PRO A 284 21.34 29.65 -18.13
C PRO A 284 21.65 30.31 -19.47
N ASN A 285 20.62 30.69 -20.23
CA ASN A 285 20.81 31.57 -21.40
C ASN A 285 19.53 32.32 -21.74
N GLY A 286 19.22 33.33 -20.93
CA GLY A 286 18.30 34.40 -21.25
C GLY A 286 19.00 35.74 -21.06
N SER A 287 19.87 36.11 -22.00
CA SER A 287 20.39 37.48 -22.09
C SER A 287 19.23 38.48 -22.22
N PRO A 288 19.29 39.66 -21.57
CA PRO A 288 18.26 40.68 -21.70
C PRO A 288 18.34 41.30 -23.11
N ALA A 289 17.39 40.95 -23.98
CA ALA A 289 17.18 41.65 -25.23
C ALA A 289 16.78 43.10 -24.92
N LYS A 290 17.70 44.02 -25.21
CA LYS A 290 17.46 45.48 -25.22
C LYS A 290 16.38 45.79 -26.26
N GLY A 291 15.13 45.87 -25.80
CA GLY A 291 13.98 46.33 -26.56
C GLY A 291 14.08 47.83 -26.82
N SER A 292 14.38 48.15 -28.06
CA SER A 292 14.44 49.46 -28.69
C SER A 292 13.20 50.33 -28.45
N THR A 293 13.42 51.52 -27.87
CA THR A 293 12.50 52.65 -27.86
C THR A 293 12.18 53.09 -29.30
N ARG A 294 11.03 52.67 -29.83
CA ARG A 294 10.48 53.24 -31.08
C ARG A 294 9.48 54.35 -30.75
N SER A 295 10.00 55.57 -30.81
CA SER A 295 9.22 56.79 -31.05
C SER A 295 8.62 56.76 -32.46
N ARG A 296 7.29 56.80 -32.58
CA ARG A 296 6.52 57.34 -33.73
C ARG A 296 5.18 57.84 -33.18
N ARG A 297 5.03 59.15 -32.97
CA ARG A 297 4.66 60.19 -33.94
C ARG A 297 3.18 60.09 -34.31
N ALA A 298 2.42 60.97 -33.68
CA ALA A 298 1.04 61.32 -34.01
C ALA A 298 0.93 61.83 -35.46
N TYR A 299 -0.20 61.55 -36.09
CA TYR A 299 -0.72 62.33 -37.20
C TYR A 299 -2.22 62.58 -36.97
N ASN A 300 -2.58 63.85 -37.08
CA ASN A 300 -3.89 64.34 -37.54
C ASN A 300 -4.10 63.96 -39.00
#